data_AF-A0A417QQN7-F1
#
_entry.id   AF-A0A417QQN7-F1
#
_cell.length_a   1.000
_cell.length_b   1.000
_cell.length_c   1.000
_cell.angle_alpha   90.00
_cell.angle_beta   90.00
_cell.angle_gamma   90.00
#
_symmetry.space_group_name_H-M   'P 1'
#
loop_
_entity.id
_entity.type
_entity.pdbx_description
1 polymer ?
#
loop_
_entity_poly.entity_id
_entity_poly.type
_entity_poly.pdbx_seq_one_letter_code
_entity_poly.pdbx_strand_id
1 'polypeptide(L)'
;MRYTQEQISTALVLLKATGSPDKVVQTLGYPSAPMLYHWRKKYPEYYDVPNQKHWRQAPTELKHDVIKHCLIEGEPVKLVAEEIGYTPSLIYKWIRELPV
;
A
#
# COMPACT_ATOMS: atom_id res chain seq x y z
N MET A 1 -10.27 6.31 28.50
CA MET A 1 -8.83 6.63 28.34
C MET A 1 -8.63 7.32 26.99
N ARG A 2 -7.92 8.46 26.94
CA ARG A 2 -7.51 9.11 25.70
C ARG A 2 -6.05 8.76 25.43
N TYR A 3 -5.76 8.23 24.26
CA TYR A 3 -4.40 8.02 23.80
C TYR A 3 -3.81 9.34 23.28
N THR A 4 -2.54 9.58 23.54
CA THR A 4 -1.85 10.78 23.04
C THR A 4 -1.57 10.68 21.55
N GLN A 5 -1.30 11.81 20.91
CA GLN A 5 -0.95 11.83 19.48
C GLN A 5 0.32 11.03 19.19
N GLU A 6 1.29 11.04 20.10
CA GLU A 6 2.53 10.24 20.02
C GLU A 6 2.24 8.73 20.11
N GLN A 7 1.33 8.33 20.99
CA GLN A 7 0.92 6.91 21.08
C GLN A 7 0.22 6.45 19.80
N ILE A 8 -0.63 7.31 19.23
CA ILE A 8 -1.34 7.03 17.98
C ILE A 8 -0.36 6.93 16.81
N SER A 9 0.57 7.89 16.68
CA SER A 9 1.55 7.89 15.59
C SER A 9 2.49 6.68 15.69
N THR A 10 3.00 6.37 16.88
CA THR A 10 3.87 5.20 17.11
C THR A 10 3.18 3.90 16.73
N ALA A 11 1.91 3.72 17.12
CA ALA A 11 1.14 2.53 16.81
C ALA A 11 0.87 2.40 15.29
N LEU A 12 0.60 3.52 14.60
CA LEU A 12 0.39 3.52 13.15
C LEU A 12 1.69 3.28 12.36
N VAL A 13 2.82 3.84 12.80
CA VAL A 13 4.14 3.58 12.22
C VAL A 13 4.52 2.10 12.38
N LEU A 14 4.30 1.53 13.56
CA LEU A 14 4.57 0.11 13.80
C LEU A 14 3.62 -0.78 12.98
N LEU A 15 2.35 -0.40 12.82
CA LEU A 15 1.40 -1.10 11.96
C LEU A 15 1.88 -1.10 10.50
N LYS A 16 2.43 0.02 10.01
CA LYS A 16 2.98 0.12 8.66
C LYS A 16 4.20 -0.78 8.48
N ALA A 17 5.11 -0.81 9.46
CA ALA A 17 6.32 -1.64 9.42
C ALA A 17 6.03 -3.15 9.51
N THR A 18 5.05 -3.54 10.33
CA THR A 18 4.76 -4.96 10.59
C THR A 18 3.68 -5.55 9.68
N GLY A 19 2.81 -4.70 9.10
CA GLY A 19 1.62 -5.11 8.35
C GLY A 19 0.58 -5.89 9.16
N SER A 20 0.77 -6.04 10.48
CA SER A 20 -0.02 -6.93 11.33
C SER A 20 -0.49 -6.19 12.59
N PRO A 21 -1.81 -5.97 12.74
CA PRO A 21 -2.38 -5.38 13.95
C PRO A 21 -2.04 -6.17 15.22
N ASP A 22 -2.06 -7.51 15.13
CA ASP A 22 -1.78 -8.38 16.28
C ASP A 22 -0.35 -8.21 16.80
N LYS A 23 0.63 -8.05 15.89
CA LYS A 23 2.01 -7.73 16.29
C LYS A 23 2.11 -6.37 16.97
N VAL A 24 1.34 -5.37 16.53
CA VAL A 24 1.31 -4.05 17.19
C VAL A 24 0.76 -4.17 18.61
N VAL A 25 -0.36 -4.88 18.78
CA VAL A 25 -0.95 -5.11 20.11
C VAL A 25 0.00 -5.90 21.01
N GLN A 26 0.67 -6.91 20.48
CA GLN A 26 1.65 -7.71 21.22
C GLN A 26 2.88 -6.89 21.63
N THR A 27 3.32 -5.95 20.79
CA THR A 27 4.53 -5.14 21.03
C THR A 27 4.27 -3.98 21.97
N LEU A 28 3.16 -3.26 21.80
CA LEU A 28 2.87 -2.04 22.56
C LEU A 28 1.92 -2.28 23.74
N GLY A 29 1.19 -3.40 23.75
CA GLY A 29 0.10 -3.65 24.71
C GLY A 29 -1.16 -2.83 24.47
N TYR A 30 -1.13 -1.95 23.45
CA TYR A 30 -2.22 -1.09 23.04
C TYR A 30 -2.07 -0.70 21.56
N PRO A 31 -3.09 -0.11 20.93
CA PRO A 31 -4.50 -0.21 21.30
C PRO A 31 -5.05 -1.58 20.86
N SER A 32 -6.36 -1.77 20.83
CA SER A 32 -6.95 -2.97 20.21
C SER A 32 -6.85 -2.92 18.68
N ALA A 33 -6.86 -4.09 18.01
CA ALA A 33 -6.84 -4.17 16.55
C ALA A 33 -7.95 -3.35 15.85
N PRO A 34 -9.22 -3.33 16.33
CA PRO A 34 -10.25 -2.45 15.77
C PRO A 34 -9.91 -0.96 15.88
N MET A 35 -9.25 -0.56 16.98
CA MET A 35 -8.84 0.83 17.19
C MET A 35 -7.74 1.24 16.20
N LEU A 36 -6.80 0.34 15.88
CA LEU A 36 -5.79 0.57 14.84
C LEU A 36 -6.43 0.85 13.47
N TYR A 37 -7.46 0.08 13.09
CA TYR A 37 -8.20 0.35 11.85
C TYR A 37 -8.94 1.69 11.88
N HIS A 38 -9.49 2.07 13.03
CA HIS A 38 -10.13 3.37 13.20
C HIS A 38 -9.11 4.51 13.07
N TRP A 39 -7.96 4.42 13.75
CA TRP A 39 -6.90 5.43 13.67
C TRP A 39 -6.30 5.54 12.27
N ARG A 40 -6.12 4.41 11.57
CA ARG A 40 -5.67 4.41 10.17
C ARG A 40 -6.59 5.22 9.25
N LYS A 41 -7.90 5.20 9.49
CA LYS A 41 -8.87 5.99 8.72
C LYS A 41 -8.91 7.46 9.16
N LYS A 42 -8.71 7.71 10.45
CA LYS A 42 -8.84 9.04 11.06
C LYS A 42 -7.60 9.90 10.86
N TYR A 43 -6.42 9.28 10.83
CA TYR A 43 -5.12 9.94 10.73
C TYR A 43 -4.30 9.35 9.57
N PRO A 44 -4.72 9.58 8.32
CA PRO A 44 -3.99 9.10 7.14
C PRO A 44 -2.54 9.61 7.09
N GLU A 45 -2.26 10.79 7.65
CA GLU A 45 -0.94 11.44 7.65
C GLU A 45 0.17 10.63 8.35
N TYR A 46 -0.17 9.80 9.35
CA TYR A 46 0.83 8.98 10.06
C TYR A 46 1.00 7.58 9.45
N TYR A 47 0.10 7.19 8.56
CA TYR A 47 0.09 5.85 7.99
C TYR A 47 0.47 5.85 6.52
N ASP A 48 0.24 6.97 5.83
CA ASP A 48 0.35 7.20 4.37
C ASP A 48 0.68 5.92 3.60
N VAL A 49 -0.38 5.13 3.41
CA VAL A 49 -0.41 4.11 2.38
C VAL A 49 -1.22 4.77 1.28
N PRO A 50 -0.63 5.03 0.11
CA PRO A 50 -1.35 5.60 -1.01
C PRO A 50 -2.67 4.85 -1.14
N ASN A 51 -3.77 5.61 -1.14
CA ASN A 51 -5.11 5.07 -1.08
C ASN A 51 -5.23 3.92 -2.08
N GLN A 52 -5.38 2.67 -1.60
CA GLN A 52 -5.36 1.47 -2.45
C GLN A 52 -6.43 1.54 -3.56
N LYS A 53 -7.46 2.40 -3.41
CA LYS A 53 -8.41 2.70 -4.49
C LYS A 53 -7.73 3.34 -5.71
N HIS A 54 -6.80 4.26 -5.51
CA HIS A 54 -6.04 4.87 -6.60
C HIS A 54 -5.11 3.85 -7.28
N TRP A 55 -4.56 2.90 -6.52
CA TRP A 55 -3.78 1.80 -7.11
C TRP A 55 -4.65 0.87 -7.98
N ARG A 56 -5.94 0.71 -7.69
CA ARG A 56 -6.82 -0.05 -8.61
C ARG A 56 -7.16 0.72 -9.88
N GLN A 57 -7.09 2.05 -9.83
CA GLN A 57 -7.42 2.96 -10.92
C GLN A 57 -6.14 3.64 -11.43
N ALA A 58 -5.30 2.87 -12.12
CA ALA A 58 -4.23 3.45 -12.92
C ALA A 58 -4.79 4.10 -14.19
N PRO A 59 -4.32 5.29 -14.58
CA PRO A 59 -4.62 5.90 -15.86
C PRO A 59 -4.28 4.95 -17.02
N THR A 60 -5.05 4.99 -18.11
CA THR A 60 -4.79 4.15 -19.29
C THR A 60 -3.39 4.39 -19.87
N GLU A 61 -2.94 5.65 -19.89
CA GLU A 61 -1.60 6.02 -20.34
C GLU A 61 -0.50 5.33 -19.52
N LEU A 62 -0.62 5.36 -18.19
CA LEU A 62 0.32 4.68 -17.30
C LEU A 62 0.35 3.16 -17.55
N LYS A 63 -0.80 2.54 -17.80
CA LYS A 63 -0.86 1.11 -18.13
C LYS A 63 -0.10 0.81 -19.44
N HIS A 64 -0.31 1.62 -20.48
CA HIS A 64 0.37 1.44 -21.76
C HIS A 64 1.88 1.57 -21.63
N ASP A 65 2.34 2.55 -20.86
CA ASP A 65 3.76 2.80 -20.60
C ASP A 65 4.43 1.63 -19.88
N VAL A 66 3.81 1.17 -18.78
CA VAL A 66 4.25 0.00 -18.00
C VAL A 66 4.30 -1.26 -18.86
N ILE A 67 3.32 -1.45 -19.75
CA ILE A 67 3.28 -2.58 -20.67
C ILE A 67 4.40 -2.48 -21.70
N LYS A 68 4.68 -1.28 -22.24
CA LYS A 68 5.79 -1.06 -23.17
C LYS A 68 7.13 -1.43 -22.52
N HIS A 69 7.38 -0.98 -21.30
CA HIS A 69 8.59 -1.33 -20.56
C HIS A 69 8.70 -2.86 -20.37
N CYS A 70 7.63 -3.51 -19.93
CA CYS A 70 7.65 -4.94 -19.64
C CYS A 70 7.71 -5.84 -20.90
N LEU A 71 6.98 -5.52 -21.96
CA LEU A 71 6.84 -6.38 -23.15
C LEU A 71 7.76 -6.01 -24.31
N ILE A 72 8.03 -4.71 -24.52
CA ILE A 72 8.82 -4.22 -25.65
C ILE A 72 10.29 -4.08 -25.23
N GLU A 73 10.53 -3.44 -24.08
CA GLU A 73 11.89 -3.17 -23.60
C GLU A 73 12.45 -4.34 -22.77
N GLY A 74 11.58 -5.27 -22.35
CA GLY A 74 11.95 -6.49 -21.63
C GLY A 74 12.32 -6.25 -20.17
N GLU A 75 11.90 -5.10 -19.60
CA GLU A 75 12.20 -4.78 -18.22
C GLU A 75 11.47 -5.74 -17.26
N PRO A 76 12.14 -6.21 -16.19
CA PRO A 76 11.52 -7.04 -15.18
C PRO A 76 10.32 -6.34 -14.52
N VAL A 77 9.15 -6.97 -14.56
CA VAL A 77 7.90 -6.49 -13.94
C VAL A 77 8.08 -6.05 -12.49
N LYS A 78 8.96 -6.73 -11.74
CA LYS A 78 9.26 -6.37 -10.35
C LYS A 78 9.93 -5.00 -10.23
N LEU A 79 10.88 -4.69 -11.11
CA LEU A 79 11.59 -3.40 -11.11
C LEU A 79 10.63 -2.28 -11.49
N VAL A 80 9.88 -2.47 -12.58
CA VAL A 80 8.87 -1.50 -13.02
C VAL A 80 7.87 -1.23 -11.91
N ALA A 81 7.36 -2.27 -11.23
CA ALA A 81 6.41 -2.15 -10.12
C ALA A 81 6.94 -1.33 -8.95
N GLU A 82 8.18 -1.56 -8.54
CA GLU A 82 8.81 -0.83 -7.45
C GLU A 82 8.99 0.65 -7.80
N GLU A 83 9.34 0.96 -9.05
CA GLU A 83 9.51 2.34 -9.55
C GLU A 83 8.20 3.13 -9.57
N ILE A 84 7.13 2.55 -10.12
CA ILE A 84 5.83 3.22 -10.23
C ILE A 84 5.01 3.18 -8.93
N GLY A 85 5.48 2.42 -7.93
CA GLY A 85 4.77 2.25 -6.65
C GLY A 85 3.53 1.37 -6.75
N TYR A 86 3.54 0.36 -7.61
CA TYR A 86 2.48 -0.63 -7.75
C TYR A 86 2.96 -2.03 -7.37
N THR A 87 2.03 -2.97 -7.23
CA THR A 87 2.37 -4.38 -6.98
C THR A 87 2.58 -5.14 -8.30
N PRO A 88 3.59 -6.03 -8.40
CA PRO A 88 3.81 -6.85 -9.61
C PRO A 88 2.56 -7.61 -10.08
N SER A 89 1.77 -8.13 -9.14
CA SER A 89 0.51 -8.84 -9.41
C SER A 89 -0.52 -7.99 -10.15
N LEU A 90 -0.55 -6.67 -9.92
CA LEU A 90 -1.45 -5.76 -10.62
C LEU A 90 -0.96 -5.46 -12.04
N ILE A 91 0.36 -5.36 -12.23
CA ILE A 91 0.95 -5.19 -13.58
C ILE A 91 0.65 -6.41 -14.44
N TYR A 92 0.86 -7.64 -13.92
CA TYR A 92 0.48 -8.86 -14.64
C TYR A 92 -1.01 -8.89 -14.99
N LYS A 93 -1.87 -8.34 -14.13
CA LYS A 93 -3.29 -8.20 -14.42
C LYS A 93 -3.53 -7.26 -15.62
N TRP A 94 -2.87 -6.11 -15.67
CA TRP A 94 -2.99 -5.19 -16.82
C TRP A 94 -2.50 -5.80 -18.12
N ILE A 95 -1.38 -6.52 -18.10
CA ILE A 95 -0.86 -7.24 -19.27
C ILE A 95 -1.89 -8.25 -19.78
N ARG A 96 -2.58 -8.97 -18.88
CA ARG A 96 -3.61 -9.96 -19.24
C ARG A 96 -4.92 -9.34 -19.75
N GLU A 97 -5.27 -8.15 -19.28
CA GLU A 97 -6.52 -7.45 -19.64
C GLU A 97 -6.41 -6.64 -20.93
N LEU A 98 -5.23 -6.56 -21.55
CA LEU A 98 -5.09 -5.95 -22.87
C LEU A 98 -5.83 -6.78 -23.92
N PRO A 99 -6.79 -6.19 -24.66
CA PRO A 99 -7.26 -6.79 -25.89
C PRO A 99 -6.10 -6.74 -26.90
N VAL A 100 -5.73 -7.90 -27.43
CA VAL A 100 -4.76 -8.07 -28.52
C VAL A 100 -5.36 -7.52 -29.82
#